data_AF-A0A514L8M0-F1
#
_entry.id   AF-A0A514L8M0-F1
#
_cell.length_a   1.000
_cell.length_b   1.000
_cell.length_c   1.000
_cell.angle_alpha   90.00
_cell.angle_beta   90.00
_cell.angle_gamma   90.00
#
_symmetry.space_group_name_H-M   'P 1'
#
loop_
_entity.id
_entity.type
_entity.pdbx_description
1 polymer ?
#
loop_
_entity_poly.entity_id
_entity_poly.type
_entity_poly.pdbx_seq_one_letter_code
_entity_poly.pdbx_strand_id
1 'polypeptide(L)'
;MSQLTLSQTIENVQALIDSGNGDSGRLYYILECLKNNRHLYRSDQNYLEKKLESPINLEEKSESSAESYFLPKIQELINSGIGDPGRLQHIFDMISNNKTLYHSDAAYLESKLNEPIPQQQVETKIISEPKKPEFVSTPPPKPESEPKINRGTMPKGWNATPDYTEVEKISNDIRKEEEKINKQKLISNEIDAHRSKLTQLMSHRKEYEQKVTQEKATLEAQIQEERLKIETQTKLSEEIIAQKEELAKVKKERTKIIKNINSEKTKITKELSQQKRQLVQAQLEQEKIEKQVETEQILLAKMIEEQKSRLLEQASIANEIKSKQNELENAKKDYEIIVSQVNAEKAKFAESEKLKNLIKSKEADLIKAKEERLNLINTISEEKELITKKAKEEKERLKSQEKLAKQLKQEEKAYESLKKKREKTEQQIKLKNQKLKEKQQKLKQQISAKDKKLKSLNEKISTKTTKKPTSKTVKRTKKKSS
;
A
#
# COMPACT_ATOMS: atom_id res chain seq x y z
N MET A 1 -14.04 41.17 -15.67
CA MET A 1 -12.65 40.68 -15.69
C MET A 1 -12.02 41.19 -16.97
N SER A 2 -11.11 42.16 -16.88
CA SER A 2 -10.47 42.75 -18.05
C SER A 2 -9.33 41.84 -18.52
N GLN A 3 -9.23 41.58 -19.83
CA GLN A 3 -8.09 40.85 -20.39
C GLN A 3 -6.87 41.77 -20.42
N LEU A 4 -5.70 41.23 -20.05
CA LEU A 4 -4.43 41.95 -20.08
C LEU A 4 -3.86 41.96 -21.51
N THR A 5 -3.37 43.12 -21.96
CA THR A 5 -2.62 43.23 -23.21
C THR A 5 -1.20 42.69 -23.06
N LEU A 6 -0.50 42.44 -24.18
CA LEU A 6 0.89 41.97 -24.16
C LEU A 6 1.81 42.89 -23.34
N SER A 7 1.73 44.20 -23.56
CA SER A 7 2.53 45.20 -22.82
C SER A 7 2.22 45.19 -21.31
N GLN A 8 0.95 45.11 -20.92
CA GLN A 8 0.56 45.00 -19.50
C GLN A 8 1.02 43.68 -18.88
N THR A 9 1.04 42.60 -19.67
CA THR A 9 1.54 41.30 -19.22
C THR A 9 3.04 41.34 -18.97
N ILE A 10 3.82 42.00 -19.83
CA ILE A 10 5.26 42.22 -19.65
C ILE A 10 5.55 43.05 -18.39
N GLU A 11 4.81 44.15 -18.18
CA GLU A 11 4.95 45.01 -17.00
C GLU A 11 4.60 44.26 -15.70
N ASN A 12 3.51 43.50 -15.70
CA ASN A 12 3.12 42.66 -14.56
C ASN A 12 4.11 41.53 -14.28
N VAL A 13 4.72 40.91 -15.30
CA VAL A 13 5.77 39.90 -15.11
C VAL A 13 7.04 40.53 -14.51
N GLN A 14 7.41 41.74 -14.94
CA GLN A 14 8.49 42.49 -14.32
C GLN A 14 8.18 42.79 -12.85
N ALA A 15 6.98 43.25 -12.53
CA ALA A 15 6.54 43.47 -11.14
C ALA A 15 6.53 42.18 -10.29
N LEU A 16 6.23 41.01 -10.87
CA LEU A 16 6.34 39.71 -10.19
C LEU A 16 7.80 39.32 -9.88
N ILE A 17 8.74 39.67 -10.77
CA ILE A 17 10.18 39.48 -10.54
C ILE A 17 10.67 40.42 -9.44
N ASP A 18 10.33 41.70 -9.54
CA ASP A 18 10.79 42.76 -8.63
C ASP A 18 10.21 42.60 -7.21
N SER A 19 8.99 42.04 -7.09
CA SER A 19 8.37 41.67 -5.80
C SER A 19 8.79 40.30 -5.27
N GLY A 20 9.59 39.53 -6.02
CA GLY A 20 10.00 38.18 -5.64
C GLY A 20 8.86 37.14 -5.59
N ASN A 21 7.70 37.43 -6.19
CA ASN A 21 6.49 36.62 -6.08
C ASN A 21 6.41 35.50 -7.14
N GLY A 22 7.40 34.61 -7.17
CA GLY A 22 7.37 33.43 -8.02
C GLY A 22 8.72 32.72 -8.16
N ASP A 23 8.76 31.72 -9.03
CA ASP A 23 10.01 31.16 -9.55
C ASP A 23 10.69 32.19 -10.45
N SER A 24 11.81 32.76 -10.00
CA SER A 24 12.54 33.82 -10.70
C SER A 24 13.11 33.34 -12.04
N GLY A 25 13.70 32.15 -12.10
CA GLY A 25 14.25 31.59 -13.33
C GLY A 25 13.18 31.38 -14.39
N ARG A 26 12.02 30.87 -13.97
CA ARG A 26 10.86 30.70 -14.83
C ARG A 26 10.27 32.04 -15.29
N LEU A 27 10.16 33.03 -14.39
CA LEU A 27 9.66 34.37 -14.76
C LEU A 27 10.59 35.09 -15.74
N TYR A 28 11.92 34.96 -15.60
CA TYR A 28 12.88 35.50 -16.59
C TYR A 28 12.73 34.86 -17.97
N TYR A 29 12.60 33.52 -18.03
CA TYR A 29 12.35 32.81 -19.29
C TYR A 29 11.04 33.28 -19.96
N ILE A 30 9.97 33.40 -19.16
CA ILE A 30 8.68 33.90 -19.65
C ILE A 30 8.81 35.35 -20.17
N LEU A 31 9.50 36.23 -19.43
CA LEU A 31 9.74 37.61 -19.85
C LEU A 31 10.54 37.71 -21.16
N GLU A 32 11.53 36.82 -21.36
CA GLU A 32 12.28 36.72 -22.60
C GLU A 32 11.41 36.22 -23.76
N CYS A 33 10.54 35.22 -23.54
CA CYS A 33 9.56 34.78 -24.54
C CYS A 33 8.61 35.90 -24.95
N LEU A 34 8.05 36.63 -23.99
CA LEU A 34 7.13 37.74 -24.22
C LEU A 34 7.79 38.90 -24.98
N LYS A 35 9.01 39.32 -24.59
CA LYS A 35 9.75 40.40 -25.27
C LYS A 35 10.16 40.04 -26.71
N ASN A 36 10.32 38.75 -27.01
CA ASN A 36 10.66 38.26 -28.34
C ASN A 36 9.45 37.83 -29.18
N ASN A 37 8.22 38.13 -28.74
CA ASN A 37 6.95 37.69 -29.36
C ASN A 37 6.90 36.18 -29.67
N ARG A 38 7.53 35.35 -28.82
CA ARG A 38 7.53 33.90 -28.97
C ARG A 38 6.31 33.30 -28.28
N HIS A 39 5.76 32.23 -28.87
CA HIS A 39 4.71 31.46 -28.25
C HIS A 39 5.16 30.97 -26.86
N LEU A 40 4.29 31.14 -25.87
CA LEU A 40 4.54 30.69 -24.51
C LEU A 40 3.97 29.28 -24.34
N TYR A 41 4.72 28.37 -23.71
CA TYR A 41 4.21 27.01 -23.47
C TYR A 41 2.97 27.02 -22.56
N ARG A 42 2.03 26.10 -22.77
CA ARG A 42 0.78 26.01 -22.01
C ARG A 42 0.99 25.92 -20.49
N SER A 43 2.09 25.29 -20.06
CA SER A 43 2.54 25.24 -18.67
C SER A 43 2.82 26.62 -18.09
N ASP A 44 3.42 27.50 -18.89
CA ASP A 44 3.88 28.84 -18.52
C ASP A 44 2.75 29.87 -18.65
N GLN A 45 1.86 29.71 -19.64
CA GLN A 45 0.59 30.42 -19.73
C GLN A 45 -0.26 30.20 -18.47
N ASN A 46 -0.55 28.94 -18.13
CA ASN A 46 -1.30 28.59 -16.92
C ASN A 46 -0.62 29.11 -15.63
N TYR A 47 0.72 29.20 -15.61
CA TYR A 47 1.47 29.73 -14.48
C TYR A 47 1.31 31.24 -14.33
N LEU A 48 1.36 32.00 -15.43
CA LEU A 48 1.06 33.44 -15.42
C LEU A 48 -0.39 33.72 -15.07
N GLU A 49 -1.36 33.04 -15.69
CA GLU A 49 -2.80 33.24 -15.42
C GLU A 49 -3.13 33.00 -13.95
N LYS A 50 -2.52 31.98 -13.33
CA LYS A 50 -2.63 31.71 -11.89
C LYS A 50 -1.96 32.78 -11.01
N LYS A 51 -0.93 33.46 -11.51
CA LYS A 51 -0.18 34.50 -10.76
C LYS A 51 -0.76 35.91 -10.92
N LEU A 52 -1.45 36.17 -12.02
CA LEU A 52 -2.06 37.46 -12.35
C LEU A 52 -3.59 37.47 -12.14
N GLU A 53 -4.16 36.32 -11.74
CA GLU A 53 -5.60 36.07 -11.52
C GLU A 53 -6.49 36.49 -12.72
N SER A 54 -5.90 36.56 -13.91
CA SER A 54 -6.44 37.18 -15.11
C SER A 54 -6.08 36.32 -16.33
N PRO A 55 -7.05 36.02 -17.23
CA PRO A 55 -6.77 35.29 -18.46
C PRO A 55 -5.96 36.17 -19.42
N ILE A 56 -4.96 35.58 -20.08
CA ILE A 56 -4.00 36.31 -20.91
C ILE A 56 -4.30 36.01 -22.38
N ASN A 57 -4.64 37.03 -23.16
CA ASN A 57 -4.74 36.88 -24.60
C ASN A 57 -3.40 37.28 -25.24
N LEU A 58 -2.63 36.27 -25.65
CA LEU A 58 -1.33 36.43 -26.34
C LEU A 58 -1.47 36.70 -27.84
N GLU A 59 -2.69 36.76 -28.36
CA GLU A 59 -2.97 37.02 -29.77
C GLU A 59 -3.06 38.53 -30.02
N GLU A 60 -1.90 39.19 -30.04
CA GLU A 60 -1.81 40.54 -30.59
C GLU A 60 -2.11 40.46 -32.09
N LYS A 61 -3.24 41.06 -32.47
CA LYS A 61 -3.82 41.05 -33.81
C LYS A 61 -2.86 41.72 -34.79
N SER A 62 -2.04 40.92 -35.47
CA SER A 62 -1.12 41.41 -36.50
C SER A 62 -1.89 42.18 -37.58
N GLU A 63 -1.56 43.45 -37.77
CA GLU A 63 -2.09 44.29 -38.84
C GLU A 63 -1.51 43.84 -40.20
N SER A 64 -2.04 42.74 -40.72
CA SER A 64 -1.72 42.17 -42.05
C SER A 64 -2.97 41.62 -42.75
N SER A 65 -4.15 42.21 -42.46
CA SER A 65 -5.46 41.78 -42.97
C SER A 65 -5.75 42.23 -44.41
N ALA A 66 -4.76 42.12 -45.29
CA ALA A 66 -4.91 42.30 -46.74
C ALA A 66 -4.21 41.17 -47.51
N GLU A 67 -2.96 40.84 -47.17
CA GLU A 67 -2.14 39.89 -47.95
C GLU A 67 -2.49 38.42 -47.67
N SER A 68 -2.85 38.08 -46.42
CA SER A 68 -3.25 36.71 -46.04
C SER A 68 -4.56 36.23 -46.68
N TYR A 69 -5.32 37.11 -47.34
CA TYR A 69 -6.56 36.74 -48.06
C TYR A 69 -6.28 36.17 -49.46
N PHE A 70 -5.14 36.52 -50.06
CA PHE A 70 -4.78 36.07 -51.42
C PHE A 70 -4.13 34.69 -51.43
N LEU A 71 -3.33 34.31 -50.42
CA LEU A 71 -2.65 33.01 -50.38
C LEU A 71 -3.63 31.81 -50.48
N PRO A 72 -4.76 31.76 -49.75
CA PRO A 72 -5.77 30.70 -49.91
C PRO A 72 -6.38 30.68 -51.32
N LYS A 73 -6.73 31.85 -51.88
CA LYS A 73 -7.29 31.97 -53.24
C LYS A 73 -6.32 31.49 -54.33
N ILE A 74 -5.03 31.81 -54.19
CA ILE A 74 -3.99 31.36 -55.13
C ILE A 74 -3.81 29.84 -55.04
N GLN A 75 -3.84 29.28 -53.83
CA GLN A 75 -3.76 27.83 -53.65
C GLN A 75 -5.03 27.11 -54.16
N GLU A 76 -6.20 27.74 -54.07
CA GLU A 76 -7.42 27.26 -54.72
C GLU A 76 -7.30 27.23 -56.25
N LEU A 77 -6.74 28.28 -56.89
CA LEU A 77 -6.46 28.30 -58.33
C LEU A 77 -5.47 27.20 -58.78
N ILE A 78 -4.45 26.92 -57.97
CA ILE A 78 -3.50 25.81 -58.20
C ILE A 78 -4.25 24.47 -58.13
N ASN A 79 -5.05 24.27 -57.08
CA ASN A 79 -5.81 23.03 -56.86
C ASN A 79 -6.92 22.81 -57.90
N SER A 80 -7.52 23.89 -58.43
CA SER A 80 -8.57 23.83 -59.44
C SER A 80 -8.02 23.74 -60.88
N GLY A 81 -6.70 23.85 -61.07
CA GLY A 81 -6.06 23.87 -62.38
C GLY A 81 -6.40 25.09 -63.25
N ILE A 82 -6.85 26.20 -62.66
CA ILE A 82 -7.29 27.40 -63.39
C ILE A 82 -6.11 28.38 -63.52
N GLY A 83 -5.22 28.09 -64.46
CA GLY A 83 -4.06 28.91 -64.77
C GLY A 83 -2.85 28.11 -65.21
N ASP A 84 -1.68 28.73 -65.12
CA ASP A 84 -0.38 28.08 -65.26
C ASP A 84 0.11 27.71 -63.85
N PRO A 85 0.20 26.40 -63.49
CA PRO A 85 0.59 25.98 -62.15
C PRO A 85 2.00 26.44 -61.77
N GLY A 86 2.94 26.50 -62.71
CA GLY A 86 4.32 26.92 -62.43
C GLY A 86 4.38 28.41 -62.08
N ARG A 87 3.61 29.22 -62.81
CA ARG A 87 3.49 30.65 -62.54
C ARG A 87 2.74 30.94 -61.25
N LEU A 88 1.62 30.25 -60.99
CA LEU A 88 0.88 30.39 -59.74
C LEU A 88 1.72 29.99 -58.52
N GLN A 89 2.53 28.92 -58.62
CA GLN A 89 3.46 28.55 -57.54
C GLN A 89 4.55 29.61 -57.33
N HIS A 90 5.15 30.15 -58.40
CA HIS A 90 6.11 31.26 -58.28
C HIS A 90 5.50 32.47 -57.57
N ILE A 91 4.25 32.80 -57.89
CA ILE A 91 3.52 33.91 -57.26
C ILE A 91 3.22 33.62 -55.79
N PHE A 92 2.78 32.40 -55.46
CA PHE A 92 2.56 31.94 -54.09
C PHE A 92 3.86 32.00 -53.25
N ASP A 93 4.96 31.53 -53.81
CA ASP A 93 6.29 31.55 -53.18
C ASP A 93 6.78 33.00 -53.00
N MET A 94 6.54 33.90 -53.96
CA MET A 94 6.90 35.31 -53.83
C MET A 94 6.12 36.03 -52.73
N ILE A 95 4.80 35.83 -52.67
CA ILE A 95 3.93 36.46 -51.65
C ILE A 95 4.21 35.88 -50.26
N SER A 96 4.35 34.55 -50.13
CA SER A 96 4.68 33.91 -48.83
C SER A 96 6.09 34.27 -48.30
N ASN A 97 7.00 34.70 -49.17
CA ASN A 97 8.30 35.27 -48.79
C ASN A 97 8.28 36.81 -48.63
N ASN A 98 7.10 37.45 -48.60
CA ASN A 98 6.91 38.90 -48.48
C ASN A 98 7.68 39.72 -49.55
N LYS A 99 7.78 39.21 -50.78
CA LYS A 99 8.45 39.90 -51.90
C LYS A 99 7.42 40.56 -52.81
N THR A 100 7.72 41.79 -53.24
CA THR A 100 6.90 42.53 -54.21
C THR A 100 6.75 41.78 -55.52
N LEU A 101 5.52 41.68 -56.01
CA LEU A 101 5.21 40.93 -57.22
C LEU A 101 5.53 41.75 -58.49
N TYR A 102 6.04 41.11 -59.55
CA TYR A 102 6.23 41.78 -60.83
C TYR A 102 4.87 42.22 -61.43
N HIS A 103 4.84 43.36 -62.13
CA HIS A 103 3.61 43.90 -62.71
C HIS A 103 2.88 42.90 -63.63
N SER A 104 3.63 42.09 -64.39
CA SER A 104 3.09 41.00 -65.21
C SER A 104 2.37 39.92 -64.40
N ASP A 105 2.87 39.61 -63.20
CA ASP A 105 2.35 38.57 -62.31
C ASP A 105 1.19 39.08 -61.45
N ALA A 106 1.21 40.36 -61.06
CA ALA A 106 0.07 41.03 -60.43
C ALA A 106 -1.12 41.12 -61.39
N ALA A 107 -0.93 41.63 -62.61
CA ALA A 107 -1.98 41.65 -63.63
C ALA A 107 -2.50 40.25 -63.99
N TYR A 108 -1.63 39.22 -63.88
CA TYR A 108 -2.04 37.83 -64.05
C TYR A 108 -2.99 37.37 -62.93
N LEU A 109 -2.68 37.65 -61.65
CA LEU A 109 -3.59 37.38 -60.53
C LEU A 109 -4.92 38.12 -60.68
N GLU A 110 -4.89 39.42 -60.98
CA GLU A 110 -6.10 40.23 -61.17
C GLU A 110 -7.01 39.62 -62.25
N SER A 111 -6.45 39.16 -63.37
CA SER A 111 -7.17 38.49 -64.46
C SER A 111 -7.78 37.12 -64.10
N LYS A 112 -7.40 36.54 -62.95
CA LYS A 112 -7.88 35.24 -62.47
C LYS A 112 -8.76 35.35 -61.22
N LEU A 113 -8.60 36.41 -60.43
CA LEU A 113 -9.31 36.65 -59.18
C LEU A 113 -10.44 37.69 -59.31
N ASN A 114 -10.49 38.46 -60.41
CA ASN A 114 -11.46 39.54 -60.66
C ASN A 114 -11.53 40.62 -59.55
N GLU A 115 -10.44 40.82 -58.82
CA GLU A 115 -10.26 41.84 -57.78
C GLU A 115 -8.97 42.65 -58.07
N PRO A 116 -8.99 43.99 -58.02
CA PRO A 116 -7.81 44.82 -58.25
C PRO A 116 -6.88 44.84 -57.03
N ILE A 117 -5.56 44.74 -57.27
CA ILE A 117 -4.53 44.72 -56.22
C ILE A 117 -3.87 46.11 -56.11
N PRO A 118 -3.82 46.74 -54.92
CA PRO A 118 -3.17 48.04 -54.76
C PRO A 118 -1.66 47.98 -55.02
N GLN A 119 -1.18 48.61 -56.10
CA GLN A 119 0.26 48.78 -56.35
C GLN A 119 0.75 50.15 -55.83
N GLN A 120 1.71 50.14 -54.91
CA GLN A 120 2.53 51.33 -54.64
C GLN A 120 3.49 51.55 -55.82
N GLN A 121 3.37 52.72 -56.45
CA GLN A 121 4.19 53.11 -57.58
C GLN A 121 5.59 53.55 -57.10
N VAL A 122 6.63 53.07 -57.78
CA VAL A 122 8.00 53.60 -57.64
C VAL A 122 8.41 54.19 -58.98
N GLU A 123 8.71 55.49 -59.00
CA GLU A 123 9.07 56.24 -60.20
C GLU A 123 10.51 55.92 -60.67
N THR A 124 10.65 55.32 -61.85
CA THR A 124 11.95 55.21 -62.52
C THR A 124 12.14 56.38 -63.49
N LYS A 125 12.98 57.34 -63.13
CA LYS A 125 13.28 58.53 -63.94
C LYS A 125 13.95 58.16 -65.27
N ILE A 126 13.29 58.46 -66.38
CA ILE A 126 13.91 58.49 -67.71
C ILE A 126 14.60 59.86 -67.88
N ILE A 127 15.90 59.86 -68.15
CA ILE A 127 16.66 61.08 -68.43
C ILE A 127 16.44 61.46 -69.90
N SER A 128 15.91 62.67 -70.13
CA SER A 128 15.71 63.24 -71.45
C SER A 128 16.89 64.12 -71.87
N GLU A 129 17.32 63.95 -73.12
CA GLU A 129 18.44 64.67 -73.73
C GLU A 129 17.99 66.06 -74.26
N PRO A 130 18.72 67.16 -74.01
CA PRO A 130 18.27 68.51 -74.38
C PRO A 130 18.73 68.99 -75.78
N LYS A 131 17.81 69.60 -76.52
CA LYS A 131 18.02 70.31 -77.80
C LYS A 131 18.93 71.56 -77.68
N LYS A 132 19.64 71.91 -78.78
CA LYS A 132 19.63 73.23 -79.50
C LYS A 132 20.90 73.43 -80.38
N PRO A 133 20.96 74.41 -81.31
CA PRO A 133 19.90 74.99 -82.16
C PRO A 133 20.31 75.18 -83.65
N GLU A 134 19.38 75.65 -84.49
CA GLU A 134 19.63 76.20 -85.83
C GLU A 134 20.16 77.65 -85.79
N PHE A 135 20.95 78.08 -86.79
CA PHE A 135 21.03 79.46 -87.34
C PHE A 135 21.85 79.41 -88.66
N VAL A 136 21.25 79.42 -89.86
CA VAL A 136 20.75 80.57 -90.66
C VAL A 136 21.86 81.53 -91.20
N SER A 137 22.31 81.22 -92.42
CA SER A 137 22.42 82.09 -93.63
C SER A 137 22.84 83.58 -93.54
N THR A 138 23.83 83.99 -94.35
CA THR A 138 23.65 85.02 -95.41
C THR A 138 24.85 85.12 -96.40
N PRO A 139 24.63 85.39 -97.71
CA PRO A 139 25.68 85.54 -98.75
C PRO A 139 25.90 87.04 -99.18
N PRO A 140 26.70 87.38 -100.23
CA PRO A 140 27.58 88.57 -100.22
C PRO A 140 27.10 89.79 -101.05
N PRO A 141 27.78 90.97 -100.91
CA PRO A 141 27.67 92.09 -101.85
C PRO A 141 28.74 92.07 -102.97
N LYS A 142 28.36 92.66 -104.12
CA LYS A 142 29.13 92.76 -105.38
C LYS A 142 29.93 94.09 -105.48
N PRO A 143 30.81 94.26 -106.50
CA PRO A 143 31.79 95.37 -106.56
C PRO A 143 31.23 96.63 -107.24
N GLU A 144 31.92 97.78 -107.08
CA GLU A 144 31.61 98.97 -107.88
C GLU A 144 32.77 99.97 -108.04
N SER A 145 32.65 100.81 -109.10
CA SER A 145 33.35 102.07 -109.40
C SER A 145 34.75 102.06 -110.04
N GLU A 146 34.76 102.22 -111.37
CA GLU A 146 35.78 102.99 -112.10
C GLU A 146 35.70 104.49 -111.73
N PRO A 147 36.79 105.26 -111.84
CA PRO A 147 36.72 106.71 -112.03
C PRO A 147 37.05 107.13 -113.48
N LYS A 148 36.20 108.01 -114.02
CA LYS A 148 36.30 108.58 -115.36
C LYS A 148 37.11 109.88 -115.40
N ILE A 149 37.90 110.02 -116.48
CA ILE A 149 38.18 111.28 -117.22
C ILE A 149 38.97 112.37 -116.49
N ASN A 150 40.03 112.86 -117.16
CA ASN A 150 40.21 114.30 -117.38
C ASN A 150 40.90 114.57 -118.72
N ARG A 151 40.16 115.21 -119.65
CA ARG A 151 40.69 115.70 -120.93
C ARG A 151 41.33 117.06 -120.72
N GLY A 152 42.66 117.13 -120.74
CA GLY A 152 43.37 118.42 -120.83
C GLY A 152 43.17 119.05 -122.21
N THR A 153 42.68 120.29 -122.25
CA THR A 153 42.59 121.08 -123.49
C THR A 153 43.96 121.58 -123.93
N MET A 154 44.32 121.38 -125.20
CA MET A 154 45.58 121.91 -125.74
C MET A 154 45.59 123.44 -125.87
N PRO A 155 46.74 124.10 -125.67
CA PRO A 155 46.92 125.52 -125.97
C PRO A 155 46.75 125.83 -127.46
N LYS A 156 46.04 126.91 -127.78
CA LYS A 156 45.93 127.44 -129.15
C LYS A 156 47.22 128.20 -129.49
N GLY A 157 47.91 127.77 -130.54
CA GLY A 157 49.23 128.28 -130.94
C GLY A 157 50.14 127.24 -131.65
N TRP A 158 49.70 125.98 -131.75
CA TRP A 158 50.42 124.95 -132.49
C TRP A 158 50.21 125.12 -134.01
N ASN A 159 51.22 125.65 -134.69
CA ASN A 159 51.27 125.72 -136.14
C ASN A 159 51.98 124.46 -136.66
N ALA A 160 51.24 123.52 -137.24
CA ALA A 160 51.82 122.32 -137.83
C ALA A 160 52.48 122.65 -139.19
N THR A 161 53.81 122.74 -139.21
CA THR A 161 54.58 122.39 -140.41
C THR A 161 54.74 120.87 -140.42
N PRO A 162 54.14 120.15 -141.38
CA PRO A 162 54.24 118.69 -141.40
C PRO A 162 55.62 118.26 -141.92
N ASP A 163 56.61 118.21 -141.04
CA ASP A 163 57.75 117.31 -141.26
C ASP A 163 57.22 115.87 -141.10
N TYR A 164 56.85 115.30 -142.23
CA TYR A 164 56.30 113.94 -142.32
C TYR A 164 57.23 112.90 -141.68
N THR A 165 58.54 113.19 -141.60
CA THR A 165 59.54 112.29 -141.00
C THR A 165 59.47 112.26 -139.48
N GLU A 166 59.04 113.32 -138.80
CA GLU A 166 58.84 113.30 -137.34
C GLU A 166 57.56 112.57 -136.95
N VAL A 167 56.46 112.82 -137.68
CA VAL A 167 55.18 112.13 -137.44
C VAL A 167 55.32 110.62 -137.67
N GLU A 168 56.09 110.20 -138.68
CA GLU A 168 56.37 108.79 -138.95
C GLU A 168 57.31 108.16 -137.91
N LYS A 169 58.30 108.89 -137.38
CA LYS A 169 59.10 108.43 -136.21
C LYS A 169 58.22 108.25 -134.98
N ILE A 170 57.39 109.25 -134.64
CA ILE A 170 56.47 109.21 -133.50
C ILE A 170 55.48 108.04 -133.64
N SER A 171 54.92 107.82 -134.83
CA SER A 171 54.03 106.68 -135.08
C SER A 171 54.73 105.33 -134.92
N ASN A 172 55.98 105.21 -135.39
CA ASN A 172 56.79 104.00 -135.19
C ASN A 172 57.17 103.77 -133.72
N ASP A 173 57.43 104.83 -132.95
CA ASP A 173 57.74 104.71 -131.52
C ASP A 173 56.50 104.44 -130.67
N ILE A 174 55.33 105.01 -131.02
CA ILE A 174 54.03 104.61 -130.46
C ILE A 174 53.79 103.12 -130.72
N ARG A 175 54.00 102.64 -131.95
CA ARG A 175 53.84 101.21 -132.29
C ARG A 175 54.77 100.31 -131.49
N LYS A 176 56.04 100.68 -131.31
CA LYS A 176 56.98 99.95 -130.43
C LYS A 176 56.51 99.97 -128.96
N GLU A 177 55.95 101.07 -128.48
CA GLU A 177 55.45 101.17 -127.10
C GLU A 177 54.15 100.37 -126.91
N GLU A 178 53.24 100.36 -127.88
CA GLU A 178 52.08 99.47 -127.91
C GLU A 178 52.50 98.00 -127.92
N GLU A 179 53.55 97.63 -128.66
CA GLU A 179 54.15 96.29 -128.61
C GLU A 179 54.74 95.96 -127.22
N LYS A 180 55.39 96.91 -126.53
CA LYS A 180 55.85 96.73 -125.14
C LYS A 180 54.69 96.58 -124.17
N ILE A 181 53.66 97.42 -124.27
CA ILE A 181 52.45 97.37 -123.45
C ILE A 181 51.73 96.02 -123.66
N ASN A 182 51.66 95.52 -124.89
CA ASN A 182 51.08 94.21 -125.19
C ASN A 182 51.92 93.06 -124.60
N LYS A 183 53.26 93.13 -124.66
CA LYS A 183 54.15 92.18 -123.96
C LYS A 183 53.96 92.24 -122.44
N GLN A 184 53.84 93.43 -121.86
CA GLN A 184 53.60 93.62 -120.43
C GLN A 184 52.22 93.08 -119.98
N LYS A 185 51.18 93.24 -120.81
CA LYS A 185 49.86 92.62 -120.59
C LYS A 185 49.94 91.09 -120.62
N LEU A 186 50.68 90.51 -121.56
CA LEU A 186 50.91 89.05 -121.61
C LEU A 186 51.59 88.55 -120.33
N ILE A 187 52.66 89.22 -119.89
CA ILE A 187 53.36 88.90 -118.63
C ILE A 187 52.43 89.06 -117.41
N SER A 188 51.60 90.10 -117.36
CA SER A 188 50.63 90.28 -116.27
C SER A 188 49.61 89.14 -116.23
N ASN A 189 49.06 88.76 -117.39
CA ASN A 189 48.11 87.64 -117.49
C ASN A 189 48.75 86.31 -117.06
N GLU A 190 50.02 86.09 -117.39
CA GLU A 190 50.80 84.93 -116.93
C GLU A 190 51.04 84.95 -115.41
N ILE A 191 51.40 86.11 -114.84
CA ILE A 191 51.54 86.31 -113.39
C ILE A 191 50.21 86.03 -112.67
N ASP A 192 49.08 86.51 -113.20
CA ASP A 192 47.77 86.28 -112.58
C ASP A 192 47.30 84.83 -112.74
N ALA A 193 47.64 84.15 -113.84
CA ALA A 193 47.47 82.70 -113.97
C ALA A 193 48.31 81.91 -112.94
N HIS A 194 49.56 82.32 -112.70
CA HIS A 194 50.41 81.74 -111.65
C HIS A 194 49.86 82.00 -110.24
N ARG A 195 49.36 83.20 -109.95
CA ARG A 195 48.71 83.55 -108.68
C ARG A 195 47.45 82.73 -108.43
N SER A 196 46.63 82.52 -109.46
CA SER A 196 45.47 81.64 -109.40
C SER A 196 45.87 80.21 -109.05
N LYS A 197 46.86 79.64 -109.77
CA LYS A 197 47.39 78.30 -109.51
C LYS A 197 47.99 78.14 -108.11
N LEU A 198 48.71 79.16 -107.62
CA LEU A 198 49.26 79.17 -106.25
C LEU A 198 48.13 79.22 -105.21
N THR A 199 47.09 80.01 -105.44
CA THR A 199 45.92 80.10 -104.54
C THR A 199 45.18 78.76 -104.46
N GLN A 200 44.99 78.07 -105.58
CA GLN A 200 44.43 76.70 -105.63
C GLN A 200 45.31 75.69 -104.89
N LEU A 201 46.64 75.78 -105.04
CA LEU A 201 47.57 74.90 -104.34
C LEU A 201 47.57 75.16 -102.81
N MET A 202 47.42 76.42 -102.39
CA MET A 202 47.24 76.80 -100.98
C MET A 202 45.90 76.31 -100.41
N SER A 203 44.79 76.41 -101.14
CA SER A 203 43.49 75.91 -100.67
C SER A 203 43.50 74.39 -100.52
N HIS A 204 44.01 73.67 -101.53
CA HIS A 204 44.17 72.21 -101.44
C HIS A 204 45.10 71.80 -100.30
N ARG A 205 46.25 72.48 -100.12
CA ARG A 205 47.14 72.19 -98.98
C ARG A 205 46.41 72.33 -97.65
N LYS A 206 45.65 73.41 -97.46
CA LYS A 206 44.87 73.65 -96.24
C LYS A 206 43.80 72.57 -96.02
N GLU A 207 43.09 72.16 -97.08
CA GLU A 207 42.13 71.05 -97.03
C GLU A 207 42.79 69.71 -96.66
N TYR A 208 43.97 69.41 -97.21
CA TYR A 208 44.73 68.19 -96.88
C TYR A 208 45.26 68.23 -95.45
N GLU A 209 45.83 69.35 -94.99
CA GLU A 209 46.25 69.51 -93.59
C GLU A 209 45.05 69.34 -92.64
N GLN A 210 43.89 69.90 -92.97
CA GLN A 210 42.66 69.70 -92.20
C GLN A 210 42.23 68.21 -92.17
N LYS A 211 42.20 67.52 -93.31
CA LYS A 211 41.88 66.07 -93.37
C LYS A 211 42.84 65.25 -92.51
N VAL A 212 44.15 65.50 -92.60
CA VAL A 212 45.17 64.81 -91.79
C VAL A 212 44.96 65.07 -90.30
N THR A 213 44.60 66.29 -89.88
CA THR A 213 44.29 66.57 -88.47
C THR A 213 43.02 65.87 -87.97
N GLN A 214 41.98 65.78 -88.81
CA GLN A 214 40.73 65.08 -88.48
C GLN A 214 40.94 63.57 -88.38
N GLU A 215 41.65 62.98 -89.33
CA GLU A 215 42.01 61.56 -89.33
C GLU A 215 42.89 61.22 -88.12
N LYS A 216 43.92 62.03 -87.83
CA LYS A 216 44.74 61.87 -86.61
C LYS A 216 43.91 61.93 -85.33
N ALA A 217 42.98 62.88 -85.21
CA ALA A 217 42.11 62.99 -84.04
C ALA A 217 41.18 61.77 -83.90
N THR A 218 40.71 61.23 -85.02
CA THR A 218 39.84 60.03 -85.06
C THR A 218 40.61 58.78 -84.65
N LEU A 219 41.83 58.59 -85.17
CA LEU A 219 42.71 57.47 -84.81
C LEU A 219 43.15 57.56 -83.34
N GLU A 220 43.47 58.75 -82.83
CA GLU A 220 43.81 58.95 -81.41
C GLU A 220 42.62 58.61 -80.50
N ALA A 221 41.39 59.02 -80.84
CA ALA A 221 40.20 58.66 -80.10
C ALA A 221 39.94 57.15 -80.09
N GLN A 222 40.10 56.48 -81.24
CA GLN A 222 39.99 55.01 -81.34
C GLN A 222 41.07 54.30 -80.51
N ILE A 223 42.32 54.77 -80.54
CA ILE A 223 43.42 54.21 -79.72
C ILE A 223 43.12 54.37 -78.23
N GLN A 224 42.53 55.49 -77.81
CA GLN A 224 42.13 55.71 -76.41
C GLN A 224 40.97 54.80 -76.00
N GLU A 225 39.97 54.61 -76.86
CA GLU A 225 38.86 53.68 -76.62
C GLU A 225 39.36 52.23 -76.48
N GLU A 226 40.23 51.77 -77.39
CA GLU A 226 40.82 50.42 -77.31
C GLU A 226 41.72 50.24 -76.08
N ARG A 227 42.46 51.28 -75.65
CA ARG A 227 43.20 51.24 -74.38
C ARG A 227 42.28 51.05 -73.17
N LEU A 228 41.13 51.74 -73.12
CA LEU A 228 40.14 51.57 -72.06
C LEU A 228 39.51 50.16 -72.09
N LYS A 229 39.25 49.61 -73.28
CA LYS A 229 38.79 48.20 -73.44
C LYS A 229 39.83 47.21 -72.92
N ILE A 230 41.11 47.38 -73.26
CA ILE A 230 42.20 46.53 -72.77
C ILE A 230 42.37 46.66 -71.25
N GLU A 231 42.31 47.87 -70.69
CA GLU A 231 42.41 48.11 -69.25
C GLU A 231 41.25 47.43 -68.48
N THR A 232 40.01 47.59 -68.95
CA THR A 232 38.84 46.94 -68.33
C THR A 232 38.88 45.42 -68.45
N GLN A 233 39.32 44.89 -69.59
CA GLN A 233 39.55 43.45 -69.78
C GLN A 233 40.66 42.91 -68.86
N THR A 234 41.73 43.68 -68.64
CA THR A 234 42.84 43.30 -67.75
C THR A 234 42.36 43.21 -66.31
N LYS A 235 41.64 44.23 -65.81
CA LYS A 235 41.05 44.23 -64.45
C LYS A 235 40.10 43.04 -64.23
N LEU A 236 39.24 42.73 -65.22
CA LEU A 236 38.35 41.58 -65.16
C LEU A 236 39.12 40.24 -65.16
N SER A 237 40.23 40.14 -65.91
CA SER A 237 41.12 38.97 -65.88
C SER A 237 41.80 38.79 -64.52
N GLU A 238 42.29 39.87 -63.91
CA GLU A 238 42.89 39.86 -62.57
C GLU A 238 41.86 39.43 -61.50
N GLU A 239 40.63 39.93 -61.57
CA GLU A 239 39.55 39.51 -60.68
C GLU A 239 39.22 38.01 -60.85
N ILE A 240 39.13 37.52 -62.09
CA ILE A 240 38.93 36.09 -62.38
C ILE A 240 40.07 35.22 -61.81
N ILE A 241 41.31 35.71 -61.80
CA ILE A 241 42.46 35.01 -61.20
C ILE A 241 42.30 34.96 -59.66
N ALA A 242 41.99 36.10 -59.03
CA ALA A 242 41.77 36.17 -57.58
C ALA A 242 40.62 35.24 -57.13
N GLN A 243 39.49 35.26 -57.83
CA GLN A 243 38.34 34.37 -57.57
C GLN A 243 38.71 32.88 -57.74
N LYS A 244 39.56 32.54 -58.74
CA LYS A 244 40.05 31.16 -58.92
C LYS A 244 40.94 30.70 -57.77
N GLU A 245 41.79 31.57 -57.24
CA GLU A 245 42.62 31.27 -56.07
C GLU A 245 41.79 31.07 -54.80
N GLU A 246 40.80 31.94 -54.56
CA GLU A 246 39.88 31.81 -53.44
C GLU A 246 39.07 30.51 -53.55
N LEU A 247 38.52 30.20 -54.72
CA LEU A 247 37.82 28.94 -54.97
C LEU A 247 38.71 27.72 -54.70
N ALA A 248 40.02 27.81 -54.98
CA ALA A 248 40.98 26.76 -54.66
C ALA A 248 41.24 26.63 -53.15
N LYS A 249 41.25 27.73 -52.39
CA LYS A 249 41.33 27.72 -50.91
C LYS A 249 40.07 27.10 -50.31
N VAL A 250 38.88 27.58 -50.71
CA VAL A 250 37.57 27.05 -50.26
C VAL A 250 37.43 25.56 -50.57
N LYS A 251 37.86 25.09 -51.75
CA LYS A 251 37.89 23.65 -52.09
C LYS A 251 38.79 22.83 -51.15
N LYS A 252 39.97 23.35 -50.77
CA LYS A 252 40.89 22.69 -49.81
C LYS A 252 40.33 22.67 -48.39
N GLU A 253 39.57 23.68 -47.98
CA GLU A 253 38.92 23.72 -46.67
C GLU A 253 37.71 22.79 -46.61
N ARG A 254 36.87 22.80 -47.65
CA ARG A 254 35.75 21.87 -47.80
C ARG A 254 36.19 20.40 -47.70
N THR A 255 37.31 20.01 -48.32
CA THR A 255 37.82 18.63 -48.20
C THR A 255 38.35 18.31 -46.80
N LYS A 256 38.99 19.24 -46.09
CA LYS A 256 39.36 19.08 -44.67
C LYS A 256 38.12 18.90 -43.79
N ILE A 257 37.10 19.75 -43.95
CA ILE A 257 35.85 19.70 -43.19
C ILE A 257 35.14 18.36 -43.43
N ILE A 258 34.99 17.92 -44.69
CA ILE A 258 34.39 16.62 -45.03
C ILE A 258 35.17 15.46 -44.41
N LYS A 259 36.51 15.51 -44.39
CA LYS A 259 37.35 14.49 -43.75
C LYS A 259 37.11 14.43 -42.24
N ASN A 260 37.02 15.58 -41.58
CA ASN A 260 36.74 15.66 -40.14
C ASN A 260 35.35 15.11 -39.81
N ILE A 261 34.31 15.58 -40.51
CA ILE A 261 32.91 15.10 -40.37
C ILE A 261 32.84 13.57 -40.54
N ASN A 262 33.49 13.02 -41.56
CA ASN A 262 33.53 11.57 -41.76
C ASN A 262 34.23 10.85 -40.60
N SER A 263 35.35 11.40 -40.08
CA SER A 263 36.05 10.80 -38.94
C SER A 263 35.19 10.80 -37.67
N GLU A 264 34.49 11.89 -37.36
CA GLU A 264 33.58 12.00 -36.22
C GLU A 264 32.37 11.10 -36.36
N LYS A 265 31.75 11.05 -37.56
CA LYS A 265 30.67 10.10 -37.87
C LYS A 265 31.08 8.65 -37.60
N THR A 266 32.31 8.25 -37.94
CA THR A 266 32.80 6.89 -37.62
C THR A 266 33.04 6.67 -36.13
N LYS A 267 33.49 7.69 -35.38
CA LYS A 267 33.63 7.61 -33.90
C LYS A 267 32.27 7.44 -33.23
N ILE A 268 31.33 8.33 -33.53
CA ILE A 268 29.95 8.33 -33.00
C ILE A 268 29.25 7.00 -33.33
N THR A 269 29.43 6.47 -34.55
CA THR A 269 28.83 5.19 -34.96
C THR A 269 29.41 4.01 -34.16
N LYS A 270 30.72 4.00 -33.89
CA LYS A 270 31.36 2.98 -33.05
C LYS A 270 30.88 3.08 -31.61
N GLU A 271 30.86 4.27 -31.03
CA GLU A 271 30.39 4.53 -29.67
C GLU A 271 28.93 4.12 -29.48
N LEU A 272 28.04 4.53 -30.39
CA LEU A 272 26.64 4.11 -30.40
C LEU A 272 26.50 2.58 -30.48
N SER A 273 27.35 1.91 -31.26
CA SER A 273 27.34 0.44 -31.33
C SER A 273 27.81 -0.22 -30.03
N GLN A 274 28.72 0.41 -29.30
CA GLN A 274 29.21 -0.06 -28.00
C GLN A 274 28.15 0.15 -26.90
N GLN A 275 27.56 1.35 -26.83
CA GLN A 275 26.46 1.67 -25.92
C GLN A 275 25.28 0.71 -26.12
N LYS A 276 24.90 0.41 -27.37
CA LYS A 276 23.85 -0.58 -27.66
C LYS A 276 24.18 -1.99 -27.14
N ARG A 277 25.44 -2.44 -27.27
CA ARG A 277 25.88 -3.74 -26.72
C ARG A 277 25.83 -3.75 -25.19
N GLN A 278 26.31 -2.68 -24.55
CA GLN A 278 26.27 -2.53 -23.10
C GLN A 278 24.83 -2.52 -22.56
N LEU A 279 23.92 -1.83 -23.24
CA LEU A 279 22.50 -1.80 -22.88
C LEU A 279 21.85 -3.19 -22.99
N VAL A 280 22.10 -3.94 -24.08
CA VAL A 280 21.61 -5.32 -24.23
C VAL A 280 22.21 -6.25 -23.17
N GLN A 281 23.50 -6.08 -22.84
CA GLN A 281 24.13 -6.86 -21.76
C GLN A 281 23.51 -6.56 -20.40
N ALA A 282 23.26 -5.29 -20.07
CA ALA A 282 22.62 -4.88 -18.82
C ALA A 282 21.18 -5.41 -18.72
N GLN A 283 20.41 -5.41 -19.82
CA GLN A 283 19.07 -6.02 -19.87
C GLN A 283 19.10 -7.53 -19.60
N LEU A 284 20.05 -8.26 -20.18
CA LEU A 284 20.23 -9.70 -19.95
C LEU A 284 20.74 -10.03 -18.53
N GLU A 285 21.42 -9.09 -17.87
CA GLU A 285 21.82 -9.21 -16.47
C GLU A 285 20.66 -8.92 -15.53
N GLN A 286 19.88 -7.86 -15.80
CA GLN A 286 18.64 -7.54 -15.09
C GLN A 286 17.66 -8.72 -15.11
N GLU A 287 17.40 -9.33 -16.27
CA GLU A 287 16.49 -10.48 -16.40
C GLU A 287 16.94 -11.68 -15.54
N LYS A 288 18.26 -11.88 -15.37
CA LYS A 288 18.80 -12.95 -14.49
C LYS A 288 18.60 -12.62 -13.02
N ILE A 289 18.83 -11.36 -12.63
CA ILE A 289 18.63 -10.90 -11.25
C ILE A 289 17.15 -10.98 -10.89
N GLU A 290 16.24 -10.54 -11.77
CA GLU A 290 14.79 -10.64 -11.57
C GLU A 290 14.34 -12.09 -11.37
N LYS A 291 14.83 -13.03 -12.19
CA LYS A 291 14.57 -14.47 -12.01
C LYS A 291 15.12 -15.01 -10.69
N GLN A 292 16.30 -14.60 -10.27
CA GLN A 292 16.86 -14.98 -8.96
C GLN A 292 15.98 -14.47 -7.81
N VAL A 293 15.61 -13.18 -7.84
CA VAL A 293 14.73 -12.56 -6.85
C VAL A 293 13.36 -13.26 -6.80
N GLU A 294 12.76 -13.61 -7.94
CA GLU A 294 11.52 -14.38 -7.99
C GLU A 294 11.67 -15.76 -7.32
N THR A 295 12.77 -16.49 -7.60
CA THR A 295 13.01 -17.79 -6.95
C THR A 295 13.24 -17.68 -5.45
N GLU A 296 13.92 -16.64 -4.97
CA GLU A 296 14.13 -16.38 -3.55
C GLU A 296 12.82 -15.98 -2.85
N GLN A 297 11.98 -15.17 -3.49
CA GLN A 297 10.64 -14.84 -2.98
C GLN A 297 9.75 -16.08 -2.85
N ILE A 298 9.77 -16.98 -3.83
CA ILE A 298 9.03 -18.26 -3.77
C ILE A 298 9.57 -19.16 -2.64
N LEU A 299 10.90 -19.21 -2.44
CA LEU A 299 11.51 -19.97 -1.35
C LEU A 299 11.09 -19.41 0.02
N LEU A 300 11.17 -18.09 0.20
CA LEU A 300 10.76 -17.39 1.42
C LEU A 300 9.27 -17.59 1.72
N ALA A 301 8.41 -17.51 0.70
CA ALA A 301 6.98 -17.77 0.85
C ALA A 301 6.70 -19.20 1.35
N LYS A 302 7.36 -20.20 0.77
CA LYS A 302 7.27 -21.60 1.22
C LYS A 302 7.76 -21.79 2.67
N MET A 303 8.89 -21.17 3.03
CA MET A 303 9.41 -21.23 4.41
C MET A 303 8.44 -20.59 5.41
N ILE A 304 7.80 -19.47 5.06
CA ILE A 304 6.78 -18.82 5.88
C ILE A 304 5.55 -19.71 6.04
N GLU A 305 5.10 -20.38 4.97
CA GLU A 305 3.96 -21.30 5.00
C GLU A 305 4.25 -22.57 5.83
N GLU A 306 5.45 -23.13 5.72
CA GLU A 306 5.93 -24.25 6.54
C GLU A 306 6.02 -23.86 8.02
N GLN A 307 6.57 -22.67 8.33
CA GLN A 307 6.62 -22.16 9.71
C GLN A 307 5.22 -21.93 10.29
N LYS A 308 4.29 -21.34 9.53
CA LYS A 308 2.89 -21.19 9.94
C LYS A 308 2.24 -22.55 10.22
N SER A 309 2.47 -23.53 9.35
CA SER A 309 1.92 -24.89 9.51
C SER A 309 2.43 -25.57 10.78
N ARG A 310 3.74 -25.51 11.04
CA ARG A 310 4.35 -26.00 12.29
C ARG A 310 3.82 -25.29 13.53
N LEU A 311 3.61 -23.97 13.47
CA LEU A 311 3.08 -23.20 14.60
C LEU A 311 1.61 -23.54 14.90
N LEU A 312 0.80 -23.80 13.86
CA LEU A 312 -0.58 -24.29 14.01
C LEU A 312 -0.62 -25.69 14.63
N GLU A 313 0.27 -26.59 14.20
CA GLU A 313 0.40 -27.93 14.79
C GLU A 313 0.81 -27.85 16.28
N GLN A 314 1.81 -27.02 16.62
CA GLN A 314 2.20 -26.76 18.01
C GLN A 314 1.05 -26.18 18.85
N ALA A 315 0.26 -25.26 18.29
CA ALA A 315 -0.92 -24.71 18.97
C ALA A 315 -2.01 -25.77 19.20
N SER A 316 -2.20 -26.69 18.24
CA SER A 316 -3.11 -27.83 18.39
C SER A 316 -2.67 -28.76 19.53
N ILE A 317 -1.39 -29.15 19.53
CA ILE A 317 -0.80 -29.99 20.58
C ILE A 317 -0.89 -29.31 21.96
N ALA A 318 -0.64 -28.00 22.05
CA ALA A 318 -0.77 -27.25 23.30
C ALA A 318 -2.22 -27.23 23.83
N ASN A 319 -3.22 -27.12 22.94
CA ASN A 319 -4.62 -27.23 23.31
C ASN A 319 -5.00 -28.65 23.78
N GLU A 320 -4.49 -29.69 23.12
CA GLU A 320 -4.71 -31.09 23.53
C GLU A 320 -4.08 -31.39 24.90
N ILE A 321 -2.86 -30.92 25.14
CA ILE A 321 -2.19 -31.00 26.46
C ILE A 321 -3.06 -30.31 27.53
N LYS A 322 -3.62 -29.13 27.24
CA LYS A 322 -4.50 -28.41 28.17
C LYS A 322 -5.81 -29.16 28.45
N SER A 323 -6.39 -29.84 27.46
CA SER A 323 -7.55 -30.74 27.67
C SER A 323 -7.19 -31.88 28.61
N LYS A 324 -6.10 -32.60 28.33
CA LYS A 324 -5.63 -33.73 29.15
C LYS A 324 -5.24 -33.30 30.57
N GLN A 325 -4.75 -32.08 30.76
CA GLN A 325 -4.50 -31.50 32.08
C GLN A 325 -5.81 -31.29 32.87
N ASN A 326 -6.85 -30.74 32.24
CA ASN A 326 -8.17 -30.60 32.86
C ASN A 326 -8.81 -31.96 33.18
N GLU A 327 -8.71 -32.92 32.27
CA GLU A 327 -9.19 -34.30 32.47
C GLU A 327 -8.48 -34.97 33.65
N LEU A 328 -7.15 -34.83 33.75
CA LEU A 328 -6.36 -35.33 34.87
C LEU A 328 -6.71 -34.66 36.20
N GLU A 329 -7.01 -33.35 36.20
CA GLU A 329 -7.42 -32.64 37.41
C GLU A 329 -8.82 -33.09 37.89
N ASN A 330 -9.74 -33.33 36.96
CA ASN A 330 -11.05 -33.91 37.28
C ASN A 330 -10.91 -35.33 37.84
N ALA A 331 -10.11 -36.19 37.20
CA ALA A 331 -9.84 -37.54 37.69
C ALA A 331 -9.19 -37.57 39.09
N LYS A 332 -8.37 -36.56 39.44
CA LYS A 332 -7.84 -36.40 40.80
C LYS A 332 -8.94 -36.04 41.81
N LYS A 333 -9.86 -35.12 41.47
CA LYS A 333 -11.00 -34.77 42.32
C LYS A 333 -11.92 -35.97 42.54
N ASP A 334 -12.20 -36.74 41.50
CA ASP A 334 -12.99 -37.98 41.61
C ASP A 334 -12.29 -39.00 42.51
N TYR A 335 -10.97 -39.16 42.38
CA TYR A 335 -10.17 -40.02 43.27
C TYR A 335 -10.22 -39.55 44.73
N GLU A 336 -10.09 -38.26 45.02
CA GLU A 336 -10.23 -37.71 46.38
C GLU A 336 -11.62 -37.97 46.98
N ILE A 337 -12.68 -37.86 46.16
CA ILE A 337 -14.05 -38.21 46.56
C ILE A 337 -14.15 -39.71 46.90
N ILE A 338 -13.63 -40.59 46.04
CA ILE A 338 -13.63 -42.04 46.27
C ILE A 338 -12.83 -42.41 47.52
N VAL A 339 -11.64 -41.83 47.73
CA VAL A 339 -10.84 -42.07 48.95
C VAL A 339 -11.60 -41.61 50.20
N SER A 340 -12.29 -40.47 50.14
CA SER A 340 -13.12 -39.97 51.23
C SER A 340 -14.29 -40.91 51.55
N GLN A 341 -14.97 -41.44 50.52
CA GLN A 341 -16.03 -42.44 50.66
C GLN A 341 -15.51 -43.76 51.25
N VAL A 342 -14.41 -44.31 50.72
CA VAL A 342 -13.78 -45.55 51.21
C VAL A 342 -13.32 -45.41 52.65
N ASN A 343 -12.80 -44.25 53.06
CA ASN A 343 -12.44 -44.00 54.45
C ASN A 343 -13.66 -43.93 55.37
N ALA A 344 -14.77 -43.32 54.93
CA ALA A 344 -16.03 -43.32 55.66
C ALA A 344 -16.64 -44.73 55.76
N GLU A 345 -16.54 -45.56 54.72
CA GLU A 345 -16.95 -46.97 54.75
C GLU A 345 -16.08 -47.81 55.67
N LYS A 346 -14.74 -47.65 55.64
CA LYS A 346 -13.83 -48.30 56.60
C LYS A 346 -14.19 -47.96 58.05
N ALA A 347 -14.58 -46.72 58.35
CA ALA A 347 -15.04 -46.34 59.68
C ALA A 347 -16.34 -47.08 60.07
N LYS A 348 -17.33 -47.17 59.16
CA LYS A 348 -18.56 -47.96 59.35
C LYS A 348 -18.27 -49.46 59.52
N PHE A 349 -17.30 -50.01 58.79
CA PHE A 349 -16.87 -51.40 58.95
C PHE A 349 -16.21 -51.65 60.31
N ALA A 350 -15.36 -50.75 60.79
CA ALA A 350 -14.76 -50.85 62.13
C ALA A 350 -15.81 -50.73 63.25
N GLU A 351 -16.86 -49.93 63.07
CA GLU A 351 -18.02 -49.88 63.96
C GLU A 351 -18.85 -51.17 63.92
N SER A 352 -19.11 -51.70 62.72
CA SER A 352 -19.77 -52.99 62.51
C SER A 352 -18.99 -54.16 63.14
N GLU A 353 -17.66 -54.14 63.09
CA GLU A 353 -16.83 -55.14 63.75
C GLU A 353 -16.89 -55.05 65.28
N LYS A 354 -16.90 -53.83 65.85
CA LYS A 354 -17.14 -53.62 67.30
C LYS A 354 -18.52 -54.16 67.71
N LEU A 355 -19.57 -53.86 66.92
CA LEU A 355 -20.93 -54.38 67.15
C LEU A 355 -20.97 -55.90 67.07
N LYS A 356 -20.32 -56.51 66.08
CA LYS A 356 -20.22 -57.97 65.92
C LYS A 356 -19.53 -58.64 67.12
N ASN A 357 -18.46 -58.04 67.63
CA ASN A 357 -17.76 -58.55 68.82
C ASN A 357 -18.59 -58.38 70.10
N LEU A 358 -19.34 -57.28 70.23
CA LEU A 358 -20.30 -57.07 71.32
C LEU A 358 -21.45 -58.10 71.28
N ILE A 359 -22.00 -58.39 70.09
CA ILE A 359 -23.03 -59.42 69.88
C ILE A 359 -22.49 -60.79 70.31
N LYS A 360 -21.30 -61.20 69.84
CA LYS A 360 -20.66 -62.46 70.28
C LYS A 360 -20.52 -62.56 71.80
N SER A 361 -20.13 -61.47 72.47
CA SER A 361 -20.05 -61.43 73.94
C SER A 361 -21.42 -61.66 74.57
N LYS A 362 -22.48 -61.04 74.03
CA LYS A 362 -23.86 -61.21 74.53
C LYS A 362 -24.45 -62.58 74.23
N GLU A 363 -24.07 -63.20 73.11
CA GLU A 363 -24.39 -64.59 72.80
C GLU A 363 -23.73 -65.55 73.78
N ALA A 364 -22.45 -65.34 74.12
CA ALA A 364 -21.74 -66.13 75.13
C ALA A 364 -22.37 -65.96 76.53
N ASP A 365 -22.67 -64.73 76.95
CA ASP A 365 -23.42 -64.44 78.20
C ASP A 365 -24.76 -65.20 78.22
N LEU A 366 -25.50 -65.21 77.10
CA LEU A 366 -26.79 -65.86 76.97
C LEU A 366 -26.70 -67.39 76.95
N ILE A 367 -25.66 -67.97 76.34
CA ILE A 367 -25.38 -69.41 76.39
C ILE A 367 -25.08 -69.82 77.83
N LYS A 368 -24.21 -69.09 78.52
CA LYS A 368 -23.91 -69.34 79.94
C LYS A 368 -25.16 -69.27 80.81
N ALA A 369 -26.01 -68.25 80.61
CA ALA A 369 -27.28 -68.13 81.33
C ALA A 369 -28.26 -69.28 81.01
N LYS A 370 -28.24 -69.84 79.79
CA LYS A 370 -29.01 -71.04 79.42
C LYS A 370 -28.47 -72.30 80.11
N GLU A 371 -27.14 -72.45 80.21
CA GLU A 371 -26.48 -73.54 80.92
C GLU A 371 -26.76 -73.49 82.44
N GLU A 372 -26.61 -72.31 83.05
CA GLU A 372 -26.96 -72.06 84.46
C GLU A 372 -28.45 -72.38 84.72
N ARG A 373 -29.35 -71.99 83.81
CA ARG A 373 -30.78 -72.35 83.87
C ARG A 373 -31.03 -73.84 83.69
N LEU A 374 -30.31 -74.53 82.80
CA LEU A 374 -30.44 -75.97 82.59
C LEU A 374 -29.96 -76.76 83.82
N ASN A 375 -28.84 -76.35 84.42
CA ASN A 375 -28.34 -76.92 85.66
C ASN A 375 -29.37 -76.74 86.79
N LEU A 376 -29.94 -75.55 86.95
CA LEU A 376 -31.01 -75.29 87.91
C LEU A 376 -32.25 -76.16 87.67
N ILE A 377 -32.65 -76.38 86.40
CA ILE A 377 -33.76 -77.27 86.04
C ILE A 377 -33.45 -78.73 86.43
N ASN A 378 -32.21 -79.19 86.21
CA ASN A 378 -31.77 -80.53 86.59
C ASN A 378 -31.80 -80.70 88.11
N THR A 379 -31.26 -79.75 88.89
CA THR A 379 -31.34 -79.75 90.36
C THR A 379 -32.80 -79.77 90.84
N ILE A 380 -33.68 -78.95 90.26
CA ILE A 380 -35.13 -78.97 90.57
C ILE A 380 -35.76 -80.34 90.24
N SER A 381 -35.28 -81.03 89.21
CA SER A 381 -35.76 -82.38 88.85
C SER A 381 -35.30 -83.44 89.87
N GLU A 382 -34.04 -83.37 90.31
CA GLU A 382 -33.50 -84.24 91.37
C GLU A 382 -34.21 -84.02 92.71
N GLU A 383 -34.46 -82.75 93.09
CA GLU A 383 -35.25 -82.40 94.27
C GLU A 383 -36.68 -82.91 94.17
N LYS A 384 -37.33 -82.79 92.99
CA LYS A 384 -38.66 -83.37 92.75
C LYS A 384 -38.64 -84.89 92.89
N GLU A 385 -37.64 -85.59 92.36
CA GLU A 385 -37.48 -87.02 92.59
C GLU A 385 -37.35 -87.36 94.07
N LEU A 386 -36.49 -86.65 94.81
CA LEU A 386 -36.31 -86.80 96.25
C LEU A 386 -37.62 -86.59 97.02
N ILE A 387 -38.40 -85.58 96.65
CA ILE A 387 -39.73 -85.33 97.22
C ILE A 387 -40.68 -86.51 96.90
N THR A 388 -40.70 -87.03 95.68
CA THR A 388 -41.56 -88.20 95.35
C THR A 388 -41.12 -89.48 96.07
N LYS A 389 -39.83 -89.68 96.31
CA LYS A 389 -39.29 -90.80 97.12
C LYS A 389 -39.74 -90.66 98.57
N LYS A 390 -39.53 -89.49 99.19
CA LYS A 390 -40.02 -89.20 100.56
C LYS A 390 -41.55 -89.33 100.69
N ALA A 391 -42.32 -88.87 99.71
CA ALA A 391 -43.79 -89.00 99.72
C ALA A 391 -44.25 -90.48 99.60
N LYS A 392 -43.52 -91.33 98.86
CA LYS A 392 -43.76 -92.78 98.82
C LYS A 392 -43.43 -93.44 100.16
N GLU A 393 -42.29 -93.10 100.77
CA GLU A 393 -41.88 -93.59 102.09
C GLU A 393 -42.89 -93.19 103.17
N GLU A 394 -43.34 -91.93 103.19
CA GLU A 394 -44.37 -91.44 104.10
C GLU A 394 -45.71 -92.16 103.92
N LYS A 395 -46.09 -92.48 102.68
CA LYS A 395 -47.29 -93.28 102.38
C LYS A 395 -47.20 -94.72 102.89
N GLU A 396 -46.03 -95.36 102.83
CA GLU A 396 -45.79 -96.67 103.46
C GLU A 396 -45.75 -96.57 105.00
N ARG A 397 -45.24 -95.46 105.54
CA ARG A 397 -45.23 -95.17 106.97
C ARG A 397 -46.66 -94.98 107.54
N LEU A 398 -47.54 -94.33 106.78
CA LEU A 398 -48.98 -94.24 107.08
C LEU A 398 -49.65 -95.61 107.04
N LYS A 399 -49.40 -96.44 106.02
CA LYS A 399 -49.94 -97.83 105.95
C LYS A 399 -49.50 -98.70 107.14
N SER A 400 -48.27 -98.54 107.63
CA SER A 400 -47.78 -99.29 108.78
C SER A 400 -48.37 -98.79 110.11
N GLN A 401 -48.58 -97.48 110.27
CA GLN A 401 -49.40 -96.95 111.38
C GLN A 401 -50.86 -97.46 111.33
N GLU A 402 -51.46 -97.54 110.14
CA GLU A 402 -52.83 -98.06 109.98
C GLU A 402 -52.96 -99.54 110.41
N LYS A 403 -51.92 -100.35 110.19
CA LYS A 403 -51.84 -101.73 110.71
C LYS A 403 -51.73 -101.78 112.24
N LEU A 404 -50.88 -100.92 112.83
CA LEU A 404 -50.72 -100.80 114.29
C LEU A 404 -52.03 -100.38 114.98
N ALA A 405 -52.74 -99.40 114.41
CA ALA A 405 -54.04 -98.96 114.91
C ALA A 405 -55.09 -100.09 114.90
N LYS A 406 -55.04 -101.00 113.92
CA LYS A 406 -55.92 -102.18 113.85
C LYS A 406 -55.59 -103.23 114.93
N GLN A 407 -54.32 -103.38 115.33
CA GLN A 407 -53.92 -104.28 116.43
C GLN A 407 -54.37 -103.73 117.80
N LEU A 408 -54.14 -102.45 118.10
CA LEU A 408 -54.58 -101.82 119.36
C LEU A 408 -56.09 -101.99 119.57
N LYS A 409 -56.89 -101.88 118.51
CA LYS A 409 -58.36 -102.06 118.54
C LYS A 409 -58.81 -103.50 118.82
N GLN A 410 -57.92 -104.49 118.71
CA GLN A 410 -58.17 -105.88 119.11
C GLN A 410 -57.80 -106.10 120.58
N GLU A 411 -56.69 -105.53 121.06
CA GLU A 411 -56.29 -105.62 122.47
C GLU A 411 -57.27 -104.90 123.41
N GLU A 412 -57.82 -103.76 122.98
CA GLU A 412 -58.84 -103.01 123.73
C GLU A 412 -60.10 -103.86 124.01
N LYS A 413 -60.55 -104.66 123.02
CA LYS A 413 -61.66 -105.60 123.19
C LYS A 413 -61.33 -106.73 124.16
N ALA A 414 -60.09 -107.21 124.18
CA ALA A 414 -59.65 -108.21 125.14
C ALA A 414 -59.65 -107.64 126.58
N TYR A 415 -59.19 -106.40 126.76
CA TYR A 415 -59.15 -105.73 128.06
C TYR A 415 -60.55 -105.52 128.68
N GLU A 416 -61.52 -105.06 127.88
CA GLU A 416 -62.94 -104.93 128.29
C GLU A 416 -63.50 -106.26 128.85
N SER A 417 -63.16 -107.39 128.22
CA SER A 417 -63.61 -108.72 128.65
C SER A 417 -63.01 -109.18 129.99
N LEU A 418 -61.78 -108.75 130.32
CA LEU A 418 -61.15 -108.99 131.63
C LEU A 418 -61.77 -108.11 132.72
N LYS A 419 -62.06 -106.84 132.42
CA LYS A 419 -62.67 -105.90 133.36
C LYS A 419 -63.98 -106.44 133.95
N LYS A 420 -64.88 -106.93 133.08
CA LYS A 420 -66.17 -107.55 133.45
C LYS A 420 -66.05 -108.85 134.28
N LYS A 421 -64.91 -109.56 134.24
CA LYS A 421 -64.64 -110.73 135.09
C LYS A 421 -64.21 -110.34 136.52
N ARG A 422 -63.46 -109.25 136.67
CA ARG A 422 -62.98 -108.74 137.98
C ARG A 422 -64.13 -108.24 138.85
N GLU A 423 -65.06 -107.51 138.25
CA GLU A 423 -66.19 -106.88 138.95
C GLU A 423 -67.12 -107.90 139.62
N LYS A 424 -67.37 -109.05 138.96
CA LYS A 424 -68.17 -110.16 139.51
C LYS A 424 -67.52 -110.86 140.69
N THR A 425 -66.19 -110.93 140.74
CA THR A 425 -65.46 -111.58 141.85
C THR A 425 -65.42 -110.67 143.09
N GLU A 426 -65.34 -109.36 142.90
CA GLU A 426 -65.28 -108.39 144.00
C GLU A 426 -66.62 -108.25 144.76
N GLN A 427 -67.76 -108.35 144.07
CA GLN A 427 -69.09 -108.33 144.69
C GLN A 427 -69.34 -109.55 145.62
N GLN A 428 -68.85 -110.74 145.27
CA GLN A 428 -69.00 -111.94 146.12
C GLN A 428 -68.18 -111.84 147.42
N ILE A 429 -67.07 -111.12 147.42
CA ILE A 429 -66.20 -110.94 148.60
C ILE A 429 -66.83 -109.96 149.61
N LYS A 430 -67.45 -108.87 149.14
CA LYS A 430 -68.14 -107.90 150.01
C LYS A 430 -69.27 -108.54 150.82
N LEU A 431 -70.09 -109.39 150.19
CA LEU A 431 -71.27 -110.01 150.81
C LEU A 431 -70.93 -111.03 151.93
N LYS A 432 -69.77 -111.71 151.85
CA LYS A 432 -69.32 -112.67 152.88
C LYS A 432 -68.75 -111.98 154.14
N ASN A 433 -68.10 -110.82 153.99
CA ASN A 433 -67.51 -110.11 155.13
C ASN A 433 -68.52 -109.35 156.00
N GLN A 434 -69.66 -108.94 155.44
CA GLN A 434 -70.67 -108.17 156.17
C GLN A 434 -71.41 -109.03 157.22
N LYS A 435 -71.83 -110.25 156.85
CA LYS A 435 -72.52 -111.20 157.75
C LYS A 435 -71.67 -111.69 158.94
N LEU A 436 -70.36 -111.52 158.88
CA LEU A 436 -69.42 -111.97 159.91
C LEU A 436 -69.24 -110.94 161.03
N LYS A 437 -69.42 -109.64 160.75
CA LYS A 437 -69.34 -108.57 161.76
C LYS A 437 -70.56 -108.48 162.67
N GLU A 438 -71.77 -108.66 162.13
CA GLU A 438 -73.02 -108.49 162.90
C GLU A 438 -73.19 -109.51 164.04
N LYS A 439 -72.72 -110.76 163.86
CA LYS A 439 -72.78 -111.79 164.92
C LYS A 439 -71.85 -111.52 166.10
N GLN A 440 -70.73 -110.81 165.90
CA GLN A 440 -69.80 -110.50 167.00
C GLN A 440 -70.24 -109.30 167.85
N GLN A 441 -71.18 -108.48 167.36
CA GLN A 441 -71.58 -107.24 168.04
C GLN A 441 -72.71 -107.42 169.07
N LYS A 442 -73.64 -108.36 168.84
CA LYS A 442 -74.72 -108.67 169.81
C LYS A 442 -74.24 -109.33 171.11
N LEU A 443 -73.13 -110.07 171.07
CA LEU A 443 -72.55 -110.74 172.26
C LEU A 443 -71.83 -109.79 173.23
N LYS A 444 -71.55 -108.54 172.84
CA LYS A 444 -70.66 -107.65 173.60
C LYS A 444 -71.37 -106.53 174.39
N GLN A 445 -72.69 -106.38 174.28
CA GLN A 445 -73.44 -105.26 174.86
C GLN A 445 -74.41 -105.62 176.00
N GLN A 446 -74.73 -106.91 176.25
CA GLN A 446 -75.60 -107.29 177.37
C GLN A 446 -74.87 -107.56 178.70
N ILE A 447 -73.53 -107.60 178.72
CA ILE A 447 -72.74 -108.03 179.89
C ILE A 447 -72.17 -106.86 180.74
N SER A 448 -72.13 -105.61 180.24
CA SER A 448 -71.41 -104.52 180.92
C SER A 448 -72.26 -103.50 181.69
N ALA A 449 -73.59 -103.60 181.72
CA ALA A 449 -74.46 -102.51 182.20
C ALA A 449 -75.13 -102.73 183.57
N LYS A 450 -75.14 -103.95 184.15
CA LYS A 450 -75.88 -104.25 185.39
C LYS A 450 -75.14 -105.13 186.42
N ASP A 451 -73.82 -104.96 186.57
CA ASP A 451 -73.12 -105.49 187.74
C ASP A 451 -72.17 -104.46 188.40
N LYS A 452 -72.79 -103.51 189.10
CA LYS A 452 -72.12 -102.65 190.08
C LYS A 452 -73.01 -102.33 191.30
N LYS A 453 -73.97 -103.21 191.60
CA LYS A 453 -74.93 -103.04 192.69
C LYS A 453 -75.46 -104.35 193.30
N LEU A 454 -74.59 -105.29 193.67
CA LEU A 454 -74.71 -106.11 194.90
C LEU A 454 -73.48 -107.01 195.13
N LYS A 455 -73.27 -107.40 196.39
CA LYS A 455 -72.24 -108.34 196.87
C LYS A 455 -72.73 -109.78 196.52
N SER A 456 -71.92 -110.84 196.45
CA SER A 456 -70.84 -111.23 197.36
C SER A 456 -70.03 -112.44 196.85
N LEU A 457 -68.93 -112.74 197.56
CA LEU A 457 -68.13 -113.99 197.56
C LEU A 457 -67.08 -114.23 196.46
N ASN A 458 -65.92 -114.60 196.98
CA ASN A 458 -64.66 -115.03 196.36
C ASN A 458 -64.79 -116.17 195.34
N GLU A 459 -63.74 -116.29 194.51
CA GLU A 459 -63.11 -117.49 193.89
C GLU A 459 -62.83 -117.28 192.39
N LYS A 460 -61.86 -117.93 191.70
CA LYS A 460 -60.51 -118.48 192.01
C LYS A 460 -59.93 -118.95 190.64
N ILE A 461 -58.63 -119.24 190.53
CA ILE A 461 -57.99 -120.01 189.41
C ILE A 461 -57.96 -119.24 188.05
N SER A 462 -56.85 -118.98 187.32
CA SER A 462 -55.45 -119.43 187.23
C SER A 462 -55.11 -120.62 186.30
N THR A 463 -54.09 -120.41 185.44
CA THR A 463 -53.26 -121.38 184.68
C THR A 463 -53.65 -121.83 183.25
N LYS A 464 -52.66 -121.69 182.34
CA LYS A 464 -52.11 -122.59 181.27
C LYS A 464 -53.10 -123.26 180.25
N THR A 465 -52.77 -123.65 178.99
CA THR A 465 -51.55 -124.31 178.43
C THR A 465 -51.50 -124.33 176.86
N THR A 466 -50.29 -124.50 176.28
CA THR A 466 -49.89 -125.28 175.05
C THR A 466 -50.22 -124.95 173.56
N LYS A 467 -49.13 -124.62 172.82
CA LYS A 467 -48.47 -125.31 171.65
C LYS A 467 -49.11 -125.43 170.21
N LYS A 468 -48.17 -125.30 169.22
CA LYS A 468 -48.06 -125.93 167.87
C LYS A 468 -48.85 -125.27 166.69
N PRO A 469 -48.52 -125.51 165.39
CA PRO A 469 -47.36 -124.92 164.68
C PRO A 469 -47.67 -124.41 163.22
N THR A 470 -46.61 -124.28 162.40
CA THR A 470 -46.52 -124.51 160.92
C THR A 470 -46.67 -123.39 159.86
N SER A 471 -45.56 -123.23 159.12
CA SER A 471 -45.44 -123.09 157.63
C SER A 471 -45.43 -121.66 157.04
N LYS A 472 -44.36 -121.20 156.35
CA LYS A 472 -43.90 -121.46 154.93
C LYS A 472 -44.79 -120.72 153.90
N THR A 473 -44.41 -120.23 152.70
CA THR A 473 -43.16 -120.03 151.89
C THR A 473 -43.55 -119.12 150.68
N VAL A 474 -42.72 -118.47 149.84
CA VAL A 474 -41.25 -118.40 149.63
C VAL A 474 -40.89 -116.98 149.08
N LYS A 475 -39.60 -116.68 148.86
CA LYS A 475 -39.11 -115.52 148.07
C LYS A 475 -37.79 -115.89 147.36
N ARG A 476 -37.74 -115.84 146.01
CA ARG A 476 -36.57 -115.96 145.07
C ARG A 476 -37.17 -116.13 143.63
N THR A 477 -36.54 -115.82 142.48
CA THR A 477 -35.12 -115.53 142.12
C THR A 477 -35.01 -114.70 140.82
N LYS A 478 -33.81 -114.10 140.62
CA LYS A 478 -33.02 -113.80 139.39
C LYS A 478 -33.44 -114.51 138.05
N LYS A 479 -33.03 -114.13 136.82
CA LYS A 479 -31.74 -113.56 136.32
C LYS A 479 -31.80 -113.19 134.80
N LYS A 480 -30.77 -112.44 134.34
CA LYS A 480 -30.20 -112.25 132.96
C LYS A 480 -30.86 -111.15 132.09
N SER A 481 -30.17 -110.17 131.50
CA SER A 481 -28.87 -110.04 130.78
C SER A 481 -28.91 -110.41 129.29
N SER A 482 -29.00 -109.39 128.42
CA SER A 482 -27.92 -109.00 127.51
C SER A 482 -28.17 -107.60 126.95
#